data_AF-A0A2N2HTB6-F1
#
_entry.id   AF-A0A2N2HTB6-F1
#
_cell.length_a   1.000
_cell.length_b   1.000
_cell.length_c   1.000
_cell.angle_alpha   90.00
_cell.angle_beta   90.00
_cell.angle_gamma   90.00
#
_symmetry.space_group_name_H-M   'P 1'
#
loop_
_entity.id
_entity.type
_entity.pdbx_description
1 polymer ?
#
loop_
_entity_poly.entity_id
_entity_poly.type
_entity_poly.pdbx_seq_one_letter_code
_entity_poly.pdbx_strand_id
1 'polypeptide(L)'
;AEAGTVNPELVKVTYKPGAATEAEEVDRVDDLAACAGGDGWYYDNNTSPSKLIMCPATCEKMQNDDGGEVQILLGCTNNQR
;
A
#
# COMPACT_ATOMS: atom_id res chain seq x y z
N ALA A 1 -16.58 1.52 21.60
CA ALA A 1 -15.57 1.75 20.55
C ALA A 1 -16.08 1.06 19.30
N GLU A 2 -16.66 1.82 18.39
CA GLU A 2 -17.27 1.33 17.14
C GLU A 2 -16.25 1.35 16.00
N ALA A 3 -15.05 0.82 16.23
CA ALA A 3 -14.07 0.61 15.18
C ALA A 3 -14.01 -0.89 14.90
N GLY A 4 -14.41 -1.30 13.70
CA GLY A 4 -14.17 -2.66 13.22
C GLY A 4 -12.67 -2.98 13.23
N THR A 5 -12.32 -4.26 13.35
CA THR A 5 -10.93 -4.70 13.23
C THR A 5 -10.46 -4.47 11.80
N VAL A 6 -9.34 -3.76 11.63
CA VAL A 6 -8.70 -3.56 10.31
C VAL A 6 -8.42 -4.93 9.69
N ASN A 7 -8.79 -5.10 8.43
CA ASN A 7 -8.51 -6.31 7.65
C ASN A 7 -7.31 -6.06 6.73
N PRO A 8 -6.15 -6.69 6.97
CA PRO A 8 -5.00 -6.59 6.07
C PRO A 8 -5.25 -7.11 4.65
N GLU A 9 -6.29 -7.93 4.44
CA GLU A 9 -6.71 -8.37 3.11
C GLU A 9 -7.47 -7.29 2.34
N LEU A 10 -7.91 -6.22 3.01
CA LEU A 10 -8.70 -5.13 2.43
C LEU A 10 -7.91 -3.80 2.47
N VAL A 11 -6.61 -3.87 2.26
CA VAL A 11 -5.75 -2.68 2.15
C VAL A 11 -5.51 -2.34 0.69
N LYS A 12 -5.70 -1.07 0.35
CA LYS A 12 -5.38 -0.52 -0.97
C LYS A 12 -4.41 0.64 -0.82
N VAL A 13 -3.34 0.61 -1.61
CA VAL A 13 -2.35 1.69 -1.70
C VAL A 13 -2.54 2.39 -3.03
N THR A 14 -2.62 3.70 -2.99
CA THR A 14 -2.66 4.54 -4.20
C THR A 14 -1.61 5.63 -4.10
N TYR A 15 -1.01 5.94 -5.23
CA TYR A 15 -0.05 7.01 -5.39
C TYR A 15 -0.56 7.98 -6.45
N LYS A 16 -0.56 9.27 -6.15
CA LYS A 16 -0.85 10.32 -7.13
C LYS A 16 0.42 11.14 -7.35
N PRO A 17 1.08 11.02 -8.51
CA PRO A 17 2.21 11.86 -8.83
C PRO A 17 1.83 13.35 -8.80
N GLY A 18 2.71 14.23 -8.33
CA GLY A 18 2.41 15.66 -8.21
C GLY A 18 2.08 16.35 -9.53
N ALA A 19 2.61 15.84 -10.63
CA ALA A 19 2.33 16.32 -11.98
C ALA A 19 1.07 15.69 -12.62
N ALA A 20 0.46 14.70 -11.97
CA ALA A 20 -0.69 13.96 -12.48
C ALA A 20 -2.00 14.44 -11.83
N THR A 21 -3.11 14.29 -12.56
CA THR A 21 -4.46 14.59 -12.03
C THR A 21 -5.11 13.38 -11.38
N GLU A 22 -4.72 12.17 -11.78
CA GLU A 22 -5.30 10.91 -11.33
C GLU A 22 -4.32 10.13 -10.45
N ALA A 23 -4.84 9.41 -9.47
CA ALA A 23 -4.08 8.46 -8.67
C ALA A 23 -4.01 7.09 -9.37
N GLU A 24 -2.88 6.43 -9.24
CA GLU A 24 -2.68 5.04 -9.67
C GLU A 24 -2.65 4.11 -8.45
N GLU A 25 -3.16 2.91 -8.62
CA GLU A 25 -3.05 1.86 -7.60
C GLU A 25 -1.65 1.24 -7.64
N VAL A 26 -1.08 1.01 -6.46
CA VAL A 26 0.18 0.29 -6.29
C VAL A 26 -0.16 -1.14 -5.91
N ASP A 27 0.20 -2.08 -6.76
CA ASP A 27 -0.14 -3.49 -6.56
C ASP A 27 0.58 -4.08 -5.34
N ARG A 28 -0.12 -4.97 -4.62
CA ARG A 28 0.48 -5.77 -3.56
C ARG A 28 1.22 -6.95 -4.17
N VAL A 29 2.45 -7.16 -3.73
CA VAL A 29 3.26 -8.37 -3.98
C VAL A 29 3.48 -9.15 -2.68
N ASP A 30 3.92 -10.40 -2.79
CA ASP A 30 4.05 -11.29 -1.62
C ASP A 30 5.16 -10.86 -0.67
N ASP A 31 6.31 -10.42 -1.21
CA ASP A 31 7.49 -10.04 -0.45
C ASP A 31 8.48 -9.21 -1.31
N LEU A 32 9.66 -8.92 -0.74
CA LEU A 32 10.72 -8.20 -1.44
C LEU A 32 11.23 -8.90 -2.71
N ALA A 33 11.27 -10.23 -2.73
CA ALA A 33 11.72 -10.98 -3.90
C ALA A 33 10.70 -10.86 -5.04
N ALA A 34 9.40 -10.86 -4.70
CA ALA A 34 8.30 -10.67 -5.64
C ALA A 34 8.25 -9.26 -6.25
N CYS A 35 8.91 -8.27 -5.64
CA CYS A 35 9.11 -6.97 -6.30
C CYS A 35 9.82 -7.13 -7.64
N ALA A 36 10.76 -8.09 -7.78
CA ALA A 36 11.51 -8.34 -9.01
C ALA A 36 12.14 -7.09 -9.66
N GLY A 37 12.46 -6.07 -8.85
CA GLY A 37 12.95 -4.77 -9.31
C GLY A 37 11.88 -3.81 -9.88
N GLY A 38 10.62 -4.23 -9.91
CA GLY A 38 9.47 -3.43 -10.33
C GLY A 38 8.73 -2.75 -9.19
N ASP A 39 7.58 -2.19 -9.54
CA ASP A 39 6.69 -1.50 -8.63
C ASP A 39 5.87 -2.46 -7.76
N GLY A 40 5.50 -1.99 -6.57
CA GLY A 40 4.60 -2.71 -5.68
C GLY A 40 4.78 -2.33 -4.21
N TRP A 41 4.02 -3.01 -3.36
CA TRP A 41 4.20 -3.00 -1.91
C TRP A 41 3.96 -4.39 -1.34
N TYR A 42 4.51 -4.69 -0.17
CA TYR A 42 4.34 -5.97 0.50
C TYR A 42 4.23 -5.78 2.01
N TYR A 43 3.78 -6.82 2.71
CA TYR A 43 3.82 -6.83 4.16
C TYR A 43 5.12 -7.42 4.68
N ASP A 44 5.57 -6.95 5.86
CA ASP A 44 6.67 -7.60 6.58
C ASP A 44 6.37 -9.07 6.93
N ASN A 45 5.09 -9.40 7.15
CA ASN A 45 4.61 -10.75 7.33
C ASN A 45 3.19 -10.90 6.77
N ASN A 46 2.97 -11.87 5.87
CA ASN A 46 1.67 -12.05 5.21
C ASN A 46 0.56 -12.63 6.11
N THR A 47 0.90 -13.29 7.22
CA THR A 47 -0.09 -13.90 8.12
C THR A 47 -0.44 -13.01 9.31
N SER A 48 0.50 -12.19 9.77
CA SER A 48 0.32 -11.23 10.86
C SER A 48 1.12 -9.95 10.58
N PRO A 49 0.65 -9.10 9.65
CA PRO A 49 1.38 -7.92 9.23
C PRO A 49 1.46 -6.87 10.33
N SER A 50 2.65 -6.29 10.51
CA SER A 50 2.87 -5.13 11.38
C SER A 50 3.31 -3.90 10.58
N LYS A 51 3.79 -4.09 9.35
CA LYS A 51 4.27 -3.03 8.46
C LYS A 51 3.89 -3.29 7.01
N LEU A 52 3.51 -2.23 6.33
CA LEU A 52 3.46 -2.15 4.88
C LEU A 52 4.77 -1.55 4.37
N ILE A 53 5.42 -2.20 3.41
CA ILE A 53 6.73 -1.83 2.87
C ILE A 53 6.61 -1.66 1.36
N MET A 54 7.02 -0.50 0.85
CA MET A 54 7.08 -0.26 -0.60
C MET A 54 8.25 -1.03 -1.21
N CYS A 55 8.06 -1.59 -2.40
CA CYS A 55 9.15 -2.10 -3.21
C CYS A 55 10.18 -0.99 -3.49
N PRO A 56 11.48 -1.32 -3.65
CA PRO A 56 12.53 -0.31 -3.81
C PRO A 56 12.27 0.69 -4.95
N ALA A 57 11.80 0.22 -6.12
CA ALA A 57 11.49 1.08 -7.26
C ALA A 57 10.35 2.07 -6.97
N THR A 58 9.26 1.58 -6.36
CA THR A 58 8.15 2.43 -5.92
C THR A 58 8.58 3.45 -4.88
N CYS A 59 9.40 3.04 -3.92
CA CYS A 59 9.93 3.91 -2.88
C CYS A 59 10.79 5.03 -3.48
N GLU A 60 11.70 4.70 -4.40
CA GLU A 60 12.54 5.67 -5.11
C GLU A 60 11.69 6.65 -5.95
N LYS A 61 10.67 6.16 -6.65
CA LYS A 61 9.73 6.98 -7.41
C LYS A 61 9.04 8.01 -6.51
N MET A 62 8.48 7.57 -5.39
CA MET A 62 7.77 8.43 -4.44
C MET A 62 8.71 9.44 -3.76
N GLN A 63 9.94 9.05 -3.40
CA GLN A 63 10.90 9.94 -2.74
C GLN A 63 11.42 11.04 -3.68
N ASN A 64 11.45 10.79 -4.98
CA ASN A 64 11.90 11.75 -5.98
C ASN A 64 10.77 12.67 -6.50
N ASP A 65 9.54 12.52 -5.99
CA ASP A 65 8.40 13.36 -6.35
C ASP A 65 7.93 14.19 -5.14
N ASP A 66 8.50 15.40 -5.01
CA ASP A 66 8.17 16.35 -3.95
C ASP A 66 6.69 16.76 -3.91
N GLY A 67 5.96 16.60 -5.03
CA GLY A 67 4.54 16.89 -5.14
C GLY A 67 3.63 15.66 -4.99
N GLY A 68 4.21 14.47 -4.81
CA GLY A 68 3.50 13.20 -4.78
C GLY A 68 2.66 12.99 -3.52
N GLU A 69 1.54 12.29 -3.67
CA GLU A 69 0.64 11.96 -2.57
C GLU A 69 0.46 10.45 -2.46
N VAL A 70 0.67 9.89 -1.26
CA VAL A 70 0.40 8.48 -0.96
C VAL A 70 -0.85 8.39 -0.09
N GLN A 71 -1.81 7.59 -0.54
CA GLN A 71 -3.02 7.29 0.21
C GLN A 71 -3.12 5.78 0.48
N ILE A 72 -3.40 5.44 1.74
CA ILE A 72 -3.59 4.06 2.19
C ILE A 72 -5.03 3.94 2.69
N LEU A 73 -5.84 3.15 2.00
CA LEU A 73 -7.21 2.84 2.42
C LEU A 73 -7.20 1.53 3.21
N LEU A 74 -7.67 1.59 4.45
CA LEU A 74 -7.77 0.43 5.35
C LEU A 74 -9.24 -0.02 5.43
N GLY A 75 -9.54 -1.20 4.90
CA GLY A 75 -10.83 -1.85 5.11
C GLY A 75 -10.93 -2.50 6.49
N CYS A 76 -12.17 -2.71 6.95
CA CYS A 76 -12.47 -3.39 8.21
C CYS A 76 -13.25 -4.68 7.95
N THR A 77 -13.02 -5.73 8.75
CA THR A 77 -13.89 -6.91 8.75
C THR A 77 -15.12 -6.61 9.59
N ASN A 78 -16.30 -6.62 8.98
CA ASN A 78 -17.55 -6.42 9.71
C ASN A 78 -17.94 -7.70 10.45
N ASN A 79 -17.92 -7.65 11.79
CA ASN A 79 -18.84 -8.45 12.63
C ASN A 79 -20.04 -7.58 13.07
N GLN A 80 -20.54 -6.75 12.15
CA GLN A 80 -21.69 -5.87 12.32
C GLN A 80 -22.61 -6.10 11.11
N ARG A 81 -23.38 -7.19 11.14
CA ARG A 81 -24.62 -7.29 10.38
C ARG A 81 -25.79 -7.07 11.33
#